data_AF-A0A068SZV3-F1
#
_entry.id   AF-A0A068SZV3-F1
#
_cell.length_a   1.000
_cell.length_b   1.000
_cell.length_c   1.000
_cell.angle_alpha   90.00
_cell.angle_beta   90.00
_cell.angle_gamma   90.00
#
_symmetry.space_group_name_H-M   'P 1'
#
loop_
_entity.id
_entity.type
_entity.pdbx_description
1 polymer ?
#
loop_
_entity_poly.entity_id
_entity_poly.type
_entity_poly.pdbx_seq_one_letter_code
_entity_poly.pdbx_strand_id
1 'polypeptide(L)'
;MIAGELDISIGSMIPAGSMIFAIITGYYGFPVWAGIATALLLGIIVGLINGVLVLKTSVPSLIVTLGTLFAVAGLTLSLSVFITGTTSVAVSVPPFVKAILKRVAFNLPRILRL
;
A
#
# COMPACT_ATOMS: atom_id res chain seq x y z
N MET A 1 -14.68 -0.17 -7.25
CA MET A 1 -15.84 -0.51 -8.11
C MET A 1 -16.14 0.69 -8.99
N ILE A 2 -16.16 0.49 -10.31
CA ILE A 2 -16.48 1.54 -11.28
C ILE A 2 -17.46 0.93 -12.30
N ALA A 3 -18.45 1.69 -12.78
CA ALA A 3 -19.35 1.28 -13.87
C ALA A 3 -20.06 -0.10 -13.72
N GLY A 4 -20.34 -0.56 -12.49
CA GLY A 4 -21.00 -1.85 -12.24
C GLY A 4 -20.06 -3.07 -12.22
N GLU A 5 -18.76 -2.85 -12.42
CA GLU A 5 -17.72 -3.88 -12.40
C GLU A 5 -17.10 -4.05 -11.00
N LEU A 6 -16.90 -5.31 -10.60
CA LEU A 6 -16.35 -5.69 -9.29
C LEU A 6 -14.82 -5.60 -9.32
N ASP A 7 -14.25 -4.82 -8.40
CA ASP A 7 -12.82 -4.60 -8.29
C ASP A 7 -12.32 -5.08 -6.92
N ILE A 8 -11.50 -6.14 -6.93
CA ILE A 8 -10.94 -6.79 -5.75
C ILE A 8 -9.49 -6.34 -5.47
N SER A 9 -8.94 -5.41 -6.28
CA SER A 9 -7.55 -4.98 -6.22
C SER A 9 -7.10 -4.44 -4.86
N ILE A 10 -8.03 -3.95 -4.02
CA ILE A 10 -7.74 -3.46 -2.65
C ILE A 10 -6.97 -4.48 -1.80
N GLY A 11 -7.19 -5.78 -2.03
CA GLY A 11 -6.47 -6.85 -1.33
C GLY A 11 -4.97 -6.90 -1.63
N SER A 12 -4.55 -6.45 -2.82
CA SER A 12 -3.13 -6.34 -3.20
C SER A 12 -2.57 -4.93 -3.07
N MET A 13 -3.39 -3.90 -3.27
CA MET A 13 -2.90 -2.52 -3.32
C MET A 13 -2.55 -1.97 -1.95
N ILE A 14 -3.28 -2.34 -0.90
CA ILE A 14 -2.95 -1.94 0.47
C ILE A 14 -1.56 -2.46 0.88
N PRO A 15 -1.26 -3.77 0.80
CA PRO A 15 0.06 -4.28 1.17
C PRO A 15 1.18 -3.83 0.22
N ALA A 16 0.92 -3.73 -1.09
CA ALA A 16 1.93 -3.24 -2.03
C ALA A 16 2.31 -1.77 -1.77
N GLY A 17 1.30 -0.93 -1.54
CA GLY A 17 1.50 0.49 -1.20
C GLY A 17 2.20 0.69 0.15
N SER A 18 1.85 -0.11 1.16
CA SER A 18 2.52 -0.03 2.46
C SER A 18 3.98 -0.52 2.39
N MET A 19 4.24 -1.58 1.64
CA MET A 19 5.59 -2.12 1.47
C MET A 19 6.49 -1.16 0.70
N ILE A 20 6.05 -0.60 -0.42
CA ILE A 20 6.88 0.35 -1.19
C ILE A 20 7.15 1.62 -0.37
N PHE A 21 6.15 2.11 0.37
CA PHE A 21 6.34 3.21 1.31
C PHE A 21 7.39 2.87 2.38
N ALA A 22 7.33 1.67 2.95
CA ALA A 22 8.25 1.22 3.97
C ALA A 22 9.68 1.04 3.43
N ILE A 23 9.86 0.54 2.21
CA ILE A 23 11.17 0.44 1.55
C ILE A 23 11.75 1.86 1.35
N ILE A 24 10.98 2.78 0.80
CA ILE A 24 11.49 4.13 0.49
C ILE A 24 11.84 4.91 1.76
N THR A 25 10.97 4.89 2.77
CA THR A 25 11.14 5.71 3.98
C THR A 25 11.93 5.00 5.08
N GLY A 26 11.75 3.69 5.24
CA GLY A 26 12.37 2.89 6.29
C GLY A 26 13.72 2.33 5.88
N TYR A 27 13.83 1.73 4.69
CA TYR A 27 15.09 1.11 4.23
C TYR A 27 16.05 2.13 3.61
N TYR A 28 15.56 2.98 2.69
CA TYR A 28 16.40 4.01 2.06
C TYR A 28 16.44 5.36 2.81
N GLY A 29 15.58 5.57 3.81
CA GLY A 29 15.59 6.78 4.63
C GLY A 29 15.08 8.04 3.95
N PHE A 30 14.43 7.95 2.79
CA PHE A 30 13.85 9.11 2.10
C PHE A 30 12.71 9.74 2.92
N PRO A 31 12.39 11.04 2.70
CA PRO A 31 11.31 11.70 3.41
C PRO A 31 9.95 11.05 3.12
N VAL A 32 9.03 11.18 4.08
CA VAL A 32 7.66 10.64 4.01
C VAL A 32 6.94 11.01 2.71
N TRP A 33 7.13 12.24 2.24
CA TRP A 33 6.54 12.73 0.99
C TRP A 33 6.96 11.91 -0.23
N ALA A 34 8.23 11.49 -0.29
CA ALA A 34 8.72 10.63 -1.36
C ALA A 34 8.06 9.25 -1.29
N GLY A 35 7.92 8.68 -0.09
CA GLY A 35 7.19 7.43 0.11
C GLY A 35 5.74 7.50 -0.37
N ILE A 36 5.02 8.57 -0.01
CA ILE A 36 3.63 8.79 -0.46
C ILE A 36 3.57 8.89 -1.99
N ALA A 37 4.45 9.69 -2.59
CA ALA A 37 4.49 9.86 -4.04
C ALA A 37 4.74 8.53 -4.76
N THR A 38 5.67 7.70 -4.28
CA THR A 38 5.95 6.38 -4.87
C THR A 38 4.78 5.40 -4.71
N ALA A 39 4.09 5.41 -3.57
CA ALA A 39 2.92 4.55 -3.36
C ALA A 39 1.74 4.93 -4.27
N LEU A 40 1.51 6.23 -4.45
CA LEU A 40 0.50 6.73 -5.40
C LEU A 40 0.86 6.40 -6.84
N LEU A 41 2.13 6.55 -7.22
CA LEU A 41 2.62 6.19 -8.55
C LEU A 41 2.39 4.70 -8.83
N LEU A 42 2.67 3.82 -7.87
CA LEU A 42 2.38 2.39 -7.99
C LEU A 42 0.87 2.15 -8.21
N GLY A 43 0.01 2.84 -7.46
CA GLY A 43 -1.44 2.78 -7.62
C GLY A 43 -1.93 3.19 -9.02
N ILE A 44 -1.36 4.27 -9.57
CA ILE A 44 -1.65 4.73 -10.93
C ILE A 44 -1.23 3.67 -11.95
N ILE A 45 -0.03 3.11 -11.81
CA ILE A 45 0.49 2.10 -12.74
C ILE A 45 -0.41 0.86 -12.74
N VAL A 46 -0.74 0.30 -11.57
CA VAL A 46 -1.59 -0.88 -11.48
C VAL A 46 -3.01 -0.59 -11.98
N GLY A 47 -3.57 0.57 -11.64
CA GLY A 47 -4.88 1.01 -12.13
C GLY A 47 -4.93 1.12 -13.65
N LEU A 48 -3.88 1.68 -14.27
CA LEU A 48 -3.75 1.76 -15.72
C LEU A 48 -3.64 0.38 -16.36
N ILE A 49 -2.83 -0.52 -15.79
CA ILE A 49 -2.71 -1.90 -16.28
C ILE A 49 -4.08 -2.60 -16.24
N ASN A 50 -4.79 -2.53 -15.11
CA ASN A 50 -6.11 -3.15 -14.97
C ASN A 50 -7.12 -2.56 -15.96
N GLY A 51 -7.14 -1.24 -16.13
CA GLY A 51 -8.01 -0.57 -17.09
C GLY A 51 -7.71 -0.98 -18.54
N VAL A 52 -6.43 -1.01 -18.94
CA VAL A 52 -6.02 -1.41 -20.29
C VAL A 52 -6.35 -2.88 -20.55
N LEU A 53 -6.13 -3.77 -19.58
CA LEU A 53 -6.44 -5.19 -19.71
C LEU A 53 -7.94 -5.40 -19.91
N VAL A 54 -8.79 -4.77 -19.11
CA VAL A 54 -10.26 -4.86 -19.27
C VAL A 54 -10.69 -4.37 -20.65
N LEU A 55 -10.18 -3.20 -21.08
CA LEU A 55 -10.54 -2.60 -22.38
C LEU A 55 -10.08 -3.44 -23.58
N LYS A 56 -8.87 -4.03 -23.52
CA LYS A 56 -8.30 -4.78 -24.65
C LYS A 56 -8.72 -6.24 -24.72
N THR A 57 -8.96 -6.88 -23.58
CA THR A 57 -9.22 -8.33 -23.55
C THR A 57 -10.71 -8.67 -23.51
N SER A 58 -11.58 -7.69 -23.21
CA SER A 58 -13.02 -7.89 -23.00
C SER A 58 -13.34 -8.96 -21.94
N VAL A 59 -12.35 -9.29 -21.09
CA VAL A 59 -12.51 -10.17 -19.94
C VAL A 59 -13.15 -9.35 -18.80
N PRO A 60 -14.10 -9.92 -18.04
CA PRO A 60 -14.68 -9.27 -16.88
C PRO A 60 -13.63 -8.75 -15.89
N SER A 61 -13.85 -7.56 -15.29
CA SER A 61 -12.90 -6.93 -14.35
C SER A 61 -12.55 -7.83 -13.18
N LEU A 62 -13.48 -8.69 -12.74
CA LEU A 62 -13.25 -9.59 -11.61
C LEU A 62 -12.06 -10.52 -11.89
N ILE A 63 -11.99 -11.08 -13.10
CA ILE A 63 -10.92 -12.01 -13.48
C ILE A 63 -9.60 -11.24 -13.63
N VAL A 64 -9.63 -10.06 -14.26
CA VAL A 64 -8.45 -9.21 -14.42
C VAL A 64 -7.90 -8.76 -13.06
N THR A 65 -8.77 -8.32 -12.15
CA THR A 65 -8.39 -7.84 -10.82
C THR A 65 -7.93 -8.96 -9.91
N LEU A 66 -8.46 -10.19 -10.04
CA LEU A 66 -7.93 -11.37 -9.34
C LEU A 66 -6.53 -11.76 -9.85
N GLY A 67 -6.33 -11.80 -11.18
CA GLY A 67 -5.03 -12.13 -11.75
C GLY A 67 -3.97 -11.10 -11.36
N THR A 68 -4.29 -9.82 -11.44
CA THR A 68 -3.38 -8.74 -11.03
C THR A 68 -3.17 -8.69 -9.53
N LEU A 69 -4.16 -9.07 -8.72
CA LEU A 69 -3.99 -9.21 -7.27
C LEU A 69 -2.88 -10.20 -6.93
N PHE A 70 -2.88 -11.40 -7.52
CA PHE A 70 -1.83 -12.39 -7.27
C PHE A 70 -0.48 -11.94 -7.84
N ALA A 71 -0.47 -11.32 -9.02
CA ALA A 71 0.75 -10.79 -9.62
C ALA A 71 1.39 -9.70 -8.74
N VAL A 72 0.60 -8.71 -8.29
CA VAL A 72 1.09 -7.60 -7.45
C VAL A 72 1.50 -8.11 -6.07
N ALA A 73 0.74 -9.03 -5.46
CA ALA A 73 1.11 -9.63 -4.18
C ALA A 73 2.43 -10.40 -4.28
N GLY A 74 2.59 -11.23 -5.32
CA GLY A 74 3.83 -11.97 -5.59
C GLY A 74 5.01 -11.03 -5.84
N LEU A 75 4.84 -10.03 -6.71
CA LEU A 75 5.86 -9.02 -6.97
C LEU A 75 6.26 -8.25 -5.72
N THR A 76 5.28 -7.87 -4.88
CA THR A 76 5.56 -7.15 -3.63
C THR A 76 6.44 -7.99 -2.72
N LEU A 77 6.12 -9.27 -2.54
CA LEU A 77 6.89 -10.19 -1.71
C LEU A 77 8.28 -10.49 -2.30
N SER A 78 8.36 -10.74 -3.60
CA SER A 78 9.63 -11.01 -4.27
C SER A 78 10.55 -9.79 -4.23
N LEU A 79 10.03 -8.59 -4.50
CA LEU A 79 10.80 -7.35 -4.47
C LEU A 79 11.21 -6.98 -3.05
N SER A 80 10.35 -7.18 -2.05
CA SER A 80 10.72 -6.92 -0.65
C SER A 80 11.92 -7.77 -0.24
N VAL A 81 11.85 -9.08 -0.50
CA VAL A 81 12.93 -10.00 -0.13
C VAL A 81 14.20 -9.71 -0.94
N PHE A 82 14.06 -9.39 -2.22
CA PHE A 82 15.20 -9.08 -3.08
C PHE A 82 15.93 -7.80 -2.67
N ILE A 83 15.20 -6.75 -2.28
CA ILE A 83 15.79 -5.45 -1.95
C ILE A 83 16.23 -5.39 -0.48
N THR A 84 15.38 -5.81 0.45
CA THR A 84 15.62 -5.62 1.89
C THR A 84 16.09 -6.88 2.60
N GLY A 85 16.08 -8.04 1.93
CA GLY A 85 16.38 -9.33 2.54
C GLY A 85 15.30 -9.83 3.51
N THR A 86 14.18 -9.13 3.61
CA THR A 86 13.13 -9.38 4.61
C THR A 86 11.73 -9.25 3.99
N THR A 87 10.74 -9.84 4.65
CA THR A 87 9.31 -9.71 4.29
C THR A 87 8.62 -8.53 4.98
N SER A 88 9.37 -7.79 5.81
CA SER A 88 8.87 -6.65 6.58
C SER A 88 9.98 -5.62 6.76
N VAL A 89 9.60 -4.34 6.69
CA VAL A 89 10.51 -3.20 6.86
C VAL A 89 9.94 -2.31 7.95
N ALA A 90 10.76 -2.05 8.97
CA ALA A 90 10.38 -1.16 10.06
C ALA A 90 10.40 0.31 9.58
N VAL A 91 9.32 1.03 9.85
CA VAL A 91 9.24 2.47 9.54
C VAL A 91 9.30 3.27 10.83
N SER A 92 10.23 4.24 10.85
CA SER A 92 10.33 5.22 11.92
C SER A 92 9.17 6.21 11.84
N VAL A 93 8.37 6.30 12.90
CA VAL A 93 7.27 7.27 12.98
C VAL A 93 7.83 8.70 13.08
N PRO A 94 7.39 9.63 12.21
CA PRO A 94 7.85 11.02 12.24
C PRO A 94 7.56 11.70 13.58
N PRO A 95 8.40 12.67 14.02
CA PRO A 95 8.23 13.35 15.30
C PRO A 95 6.85 14.02 15.47
N PHE A 96 6.30 14.61 14.39
CA PHE A 96 4.98 15.22 14.38
C PHE A 96 3.86 14.21 14.65
N VAL A 97 3.92 13.03 14.02
CA VAL A 97 2.94 11.96 14.24
C VAL A 97 3.05 11.44 15.68
N LYS A 98 4.28 11.23 16.19
CA LYS A 98 4.48 10.86 17.61
C LYS A 98 3.90 11.91 18.56
N ALA A 99 4.01 13.21 18.25
CA ALA A 99 3.47 14.28 19.07
C ALA A 99 1.94 14.30 19.09
N ILE A 100 1.28 14.10 17.94
CA ILE A 100 -0.19 13.99 17.86
C ILE A 100 -0.68 12.75 18.60
N LEU A 101 -0.07 11.59 18.35
CA LEU A 101 -0.49 10.33 18.95
C LEU A 101 -0.35 10.36 20.48
N LYS A 102 0.73 10.98 20.99
CA LYS A 102 0.88 11.25 22.43
C LYS A 102 -0.20 12.20 22.96
N ARG A 103 -0.52 13.28 22.24
CA ARG A 103 -1.59 14.21 22.66
C ARG A 103 -2.97 13.52 22.69
N VAL A 104 -3.28 12.67 21.72
CA VAL A 104 -4.56 11.94 21.66
C VAL A 104 -4.62 10.86 22.73
N ALA A 105 -3.58 10.02 22.86
CA ALA A 105 -3.55 8.91 23.82
C ALA A 105 -3.53 9.39 25.29
N PHE A 106 -2.95 10.56 25.56
CA PHE A 106 -2.89 11.12 26.90
C PHE A 106 -4.11 11.97 27.28
N ASN A 107 -4.93 12.37 26.30
CA ASN A 107 -6.17 13.13 26.52
C ASN A 107 -7.43 12.24 26.58
N LEU A 108 -7.27 10.91 26.71
CA LEU A 108 -8.39 10.04 27.08
C LEU A 108 -8.81 10.34 28.53
N PRO A 109 -10.10 10.58 28.82
CA PRO A 109 -10.58 10.71 30.18
C PRO A 109 -10.20 9.44 30.97
N ARG A 110 -9.64 9.64 32.16
CA ARG A 110 -9.12 8.59 33.08
C ARG A 110 -10.12 7.49 33.50
N ILE A 111 -11.35 7.53 33.01
CA ILE A 111 -12.48 6.69 33.43
C ILE A 111 -12.49 5.29 32.76
N LEU A 112 -11.70 5.06 31.71
CA LEU A 112 -11.65 3.78 30.98
C LEU A 112 -10.40 2.92 31.25
N ARG A 113 -9.66 3.19 32.34
CA ARG A 113 -8.57 2.31 32.82
C ARG A 113 -9.03 1.58 34.09
N LEU A 114 -9.73 0.46 33.91
CA LEU A 114 -9.90 -0.61 34.90
C LEU A 114 -9.29 -1.88 34.33
#